data_AF-A0A922VJ69-F1
#
_entry.id   AF-A0A922VJ69-F1
#
_cell.length_a   1.000
_cell.length_b   1.000
_cell.length_c   1.000
_cell.angle_alpha   90.00
_cell.angle_beta   90.00
_cell.angle_gamma   90.00
#
_symmetry.space_group_name_H-M   'P 1'
#
loop_
_entity.id
_entity.type
_entity.pdbx_description
1 polymer ?
#
loop_
_entity_poly.entity_id
_entity_poly.type
_entity_poly.pdbx_seq_one_letter_code
_entity_poly.pdbx_strand_id
1 'polypeptide(L)'
;MEGLGGEVRPEPGSEDGARPPAPRIRRPLIERLGMAAVAVVLALLFGGVAYASWSGGEGFLAVMAGVGALMTAWAGTTTLFRD
;
A
#
# COMPACT_ATOMS: atom_id res chain seq x y z
N MET A 1 -60.94 1.06 -15.16
CA MET A 1 -60.43 1.67 -13.92
C MET A 1 -59.69 0.57 -13.17
N GLU A 2 -58.56 0.92 -12.53
CA GLU A 2 -57.56 0.05 -11.90
C GLU A 2 -56.63 -0.60 -12.93
N GLY A 3 -55.35 -0.27 -12.99
CA GLY A 3 -54.34 -0.37 -11.92
C GLY A 3 -53.48 -1.57 -12.33
N LEU A 4 -52.19 -1.49 -12.64
CA LEU A 4 -51.08 -0.99 -11.85
C LEU A 4 -49.90 -0.77 -12.80
N GLY A 5 -49.57 0.48 -13.08
CA GLY A 5 -48.25 0.84 -13.58
C GLY A 5 -47.27 0.76 -12.41
N GLY A 6 -46.78 -0.45 -12.13
CA GLY A 6 -45.75 -0.69 -11.13
C GLY A 6 -44.40 -0.23 -11.65
N GLU A 7 -44.09 1.03 -11.37
CA GLU A 7 -42.79 1.65 -11.57
C GLU A 7 -41.77 0.99 -10.63
N VAL A 8 -40.96 0.07 -11.14
CA VAL A 8 -39.77 -0.41 -10.40
C VAL A 8 -38.66 0.60 -10.65
N ARG A 9 -38.66 1.68 -9.87
CA ARG A 9 -37.52 2.58 -9.79
C ARG A 9 -36.40 1.83 -9.05
N PRO A 10 -35.19 1.66 -9.64
CA PRO A 10 -34.08 1.11 -8.89
C PRO A 10 -33.74 2.08 -7.75
N GLU A 11 -33.98 1.66 -6.52
CA GLU A 11 -33.57 2.35 -5.31
C GLU A 11 -32.03 2.44 -5.30
N PRO A 12 -31.42 3.65 -5.34
CA PRO A 12 -29.98 3.78 -5.21
C PRO A 12 -29.63 3.66 -3.73
N GLY A 13 -29.36 2.44 -3.27
CA GLY A 13 -28.87 2.25 -1.89
C GLY A 13 -28.95 0.84 -1.31
N SER A 14 -29.50 -0.13 -2.00
CA SER A 14 -29.72 -1.47 -1.44
C SER A 14 -28.75 -2.49 -2.03
N GLU A 15 -27.49 -2.51 -1.59
CA GLU A 15 -26.66 -3.74 -1.65
C GLU A 15 -25.33 -3.75 -0.87
N ASP A 16 -24.99 -2.71 -0.09
CA ASP A 16 -23.77 -2.71 0.76
C ASP A 16 -24.03 -3.03 2.25
N GLY A 17 -25.25 -3.40 2.62
CA GLY A 17 -25.65 -3.53 4.04
C GLY A 17 -25.60 -4.93 4.66
N ALA A 18 -25.36 -6.00 3.90
CA ALA A 18 -25.57 -7.37 4.42
C ALA A 18 -24.67 -8.45 3.82
N ARG A 19 -23.45 -8.12 3.36
CA ARG A 19 -22.45 -9.17 3.14
C ARG A 19 -21.76 -9.44 4.48
N PRO A 20 -21.79 -10.68 5.00
CA PRO A 20 -20.90 -11.07 6.09
C PRO A 20 -19.47 -10.66 5.69
N PRO A 21 -18.67 -10.08 6.60
CA PRO A 21 -17.29 -9.76 6.28
C PRO A 21 -16.64 -11.04 5.74
N ALA A 22 -16.22 -11.01 4.47
CA ALA A 22 -15.58 -12.16 3.85
C ALA A 22 -14.45 -12.63 4.77
N PRO A 23 -14.30 -13.95 5.00
CA PRO A 23 -13.25 -14.47 5.86
C PRO A 23 -11.92 -13.83 5.45
N ARG A 24 -11.26 -13.13 6.39
CA ARG A 24 -9.94 -12.55 6.14
C ARG A 24 -8.98 -13.72 5.96
N ILE A 25 -8.81 -14.20 4.72
CA ILE A 25 -7.79 -15.19 4.40
C ILE A 25 -6.47 -14.54 4.80
N ARG A 26 -5.81 -15.08 5.83
CA ARG A 26 -4.47 -14.62 6.24
C ARG A 26 -3.60 -14.69 4.99
N ARG A 27 -3.06 -13.55 4.56
CA ARG A 27 -2.11 -13.53 3.45
C ARG A 27 -0.93 -14.45 3.82
N PRO A 28 -0.54 -15.39 2.95
CA PRO A 28 0.51 -16.35 3.25
C PRO A 28 1.83 -15.64 3.56
N LEU A 29 2.57 -16.13 4.57
CA LEU A 29 3.80 -15.52 5.09
C LEU A 29 4.89 -15.34 4.00
N ILE A 30 4.86 -16.16 2.95
CA ILE A 30 5.76 -16.07 1.79
C ILE A 30 5.55 -14.78 1.00
N GLU A 31 4.31 -14.36 0.77
CA GLU A 31 4.01 -13.09 0.08
C GLU A 31 4.52 -11.89 0.90
N ARG A 32 4.48 -11.99 2.23
CA ARG A 32 5.03 -10.97 3.13
C ARG A 32 6.54 -10.89 3.07
N LEU A 33 7.22 -12.04 3.08
CA LEU A 33 8.68 -12.09 2.98
C LEU A 33 9.17 -11.54 1.63
N GLY A 34 8.43 -11.80 0.55
CA GLY A 34 8.70 -11.23 -0.77
C GLY A 34 8.61 -9.70 -0.77
N MET A 35 7.54 -9.14 -0.21
CA MET A 35 7.37 -7.68 -0.09
C MET A 35 8.43 -7.03 0.80
N ALA A 36 8.79 -7.68 1.91
CA ALA A 36 9.86 -7.22 2.79
C ALA A 36 11.23 -7.23 2.08
N ALA A 37 11.53 -8.27 1.30
CA ALA A 37 12.77 -8.35 0.53
C ALA A 37 12.86 -7.22 -0.51
N VAL A 38 11.78 -6.93 -1.25
CA VAL A 38 11.75 -5.81 -2.21
C VAL A 38 11.96 -4.47 -1.49
N ALA A 39 11.31 -4.26 -0.34
CA ALA A 39 11.51 -3.05 0.45
C ALA A 39 12.99 -2.87 0.88
N VAL A 40 13.66 -3.95 1.29
CA VAL A 40 15.10 -3.92 1.62
C VAL A 40 15.94 -3.53 0.41
N VAL A 41 15.70 -4.14 -0.76
CA VAL A 41 16.43 -3.82 -2.00
C VAL A 41 16.26 -2.34 -2.38
N LEU A 42 15.01 -1.85 -2.36
CA LEU A 42 14.72 -0.46 -2.67
C LEU A 42 15.35 0.52 -1.66
N ALA A 43 15.32 0.19 -0.36
CA ALA A 43 15.96 1.01 0.67
C ALA A 43 17.48 1.09 0.48
N LEU A 44 18.14 -0.02 0.12
CA LEU A 44 19.58 -0.04 -0.19
C LEU A 44 19.90 0.77 -1.45
N LEU A 45 19.09 0.67 -2.51
CA LEU A 45 19.27 1.47 -3.73
C LEU A 45 19.15 2.96 -3.45
N PHE A 46 18.08 3.39 -2.76
CA PHE A 46 17.88 4.79 -2.39
C PHE A 46 18.97 5.29 -1.43
N GLY A 47 19.37 4.49 -0.45
CA GLY A 47 20.47 4.81 0.46
C GLY A 47 21.82 4.94 -0.27
N GLY A 48 22.09 4.06 -1.24
CA GLY A 48 23.28 4.14 -2.09
C GLY A 48 23.31 5.40 -2.94
N VAL A 49 22.16 5.77 -3.55
CA VAL A 49 22.02 7.03 -4.29
C VAL A 49 22.23 8.23 -3.37
N ALA A 50 21.64 8.21 -2.17
CA ALA A 50 21.80 9.29 -1.20
C ALA A 50 23.27 9.48 -0.81
N TYR A 51 23.99 8.39 -0.54
CA TYR A 51 25.42 8.42 -0.24
C TYR A 51 26.26 8.94 -1.41
N ALA A 52 25.99 8.47 -2.63
CA ALA A 52 26.69 8.90 -3.83
C ALA A 52 26.45 10.39 -4.12
N SER A 53 25.20 10.86 -4.06
CA SER A 53 24.85 12.28 -4.26
C SER A 53 25.41 13.20 -3.17
N TRP A 54 25.53 12.71 -1.93
CA TRP A 54 26.19 13.45 -0.86
C TRP A 54 27.68 13.65 -1.17
N SER A 55 28.36 12.61 -1.70
CA SER A 55 29.76 12.71 -2.10
C SER A 55 29.98 13.57 -3.35
N GLY A 56 28.98 13.70 -4.23
CA GLY A 56 29.00 14.53 -5.44
C GLY A 56 28.72 16.02 -5.21
N GLY A 57 28.27 16.41 -4.01
CA GLY A 57 27.93 17.79 -3.66
C GLY A 57 26.47 18.19 -3.92
N GLU A 58 25.64 17.29 -4.47
CA GLU A 58 24.21 17.53 -4.68
C GLU A 58 23.39 17.16 -3.44
N GLY A 59 23.53 17.96 -2.39
CA GLY A 59 22.87 17.74 -1.10
C GLY A 59 21.34 17.63 -1.19
N PHE A 60 20.69 18.34 -2.12
CA PHE A 60 19.25 18.25 -2.32
C PHE A 60 18.81 16.85 -2.78
N LEU A 61 19.51 16.26 -3.76
CA LEU A 61 19.25 14.90 -4.23
C LEU A 61 19.54 13.88 -3.13
N ALA A 62 20.61 14.10 -2.35
CA ALA A 62 20.95 13.24 -1.23
C ALA A 62 19.84 13.20 -0.17
N VAL A 63 19.27 14.36 0.17
CA VAL A 63 18.16 14.45 1.15
C VAL A 63 16.89 13.80 0.58
N MET A 64 16.51 14.10 -0.67
CA MET A 64 15.31 13.51 -1.28
C MET A 64 15.41 11.98 -1.41
N ALA A 65 16.58 11.48 -1.83
CA ALA A 65 16.85 10.06 -1.88
C ALA A 65 16.86 9.43 -0.48
N GLY A 66 17.47 10.10 0.51
CA GLY A 66 17.48 9.64 1.89
C GLY A 66 16.09 9.54 2.51
N VAL A 67 15.21 10.52 2.25
CA VAL A 67 13.82 10.50 2.70
C VAL A 67 13.05 9.36 2.02
N GLY A 68 13.25 9.15 0.72
CA GLY A 68 12.68 8.00 0.00
C GLY A 68 13.14 6.65 0.57
N ALA A 69 14.41 6.54 0.94
CA ALA A 69 14.97 5.34 1.60
C ALA A 69 14.28 5.09 2.96
N LEU A 70 14.14 6.14 3.78
CA LEU A 70 13.52 6.05 5.10
C LEU A 70 12.06 5.63 5.01
N MET A 71 11.29 6.23 4.09
CA MET A 71 9.89 5.87 3.84
C MET A 71 9.74 4.40 3.41
N THR A 72 10.64 3.91 2.54
CA THR A 72 10.65 2.52 2.09
C THR A 72 11.00 1.56 3.22
N ALA A 73 12.03 1.87 4.01
CA ALA A 73 12.43 1.08 5.16
C ALA A 73 11.30 1.01 6.21
N TRP A 74 10.61 2.13 6.46
CA TRP A 74 9.48 2.20 7.38
C TRP A 74 8.27 1.39 6.87
N ALA A 75 7.94 1.49 5.58
CA ALA A 75 6.87 0.69 4.97
C ALA A 75 7.17 -0.82 5.03
N GLY A 76 8.42 -1.22 4.75
CA GLY A 76 8.86 -2.61 4.90
C GLY A 76 8.78 -3.10 6.36
N THR A 77 9.23 -2.26 7.29
CA THR A 77 9.21 -2.55 8.74
C THR A 77 7.76 -2.71 9.24
N THR A 78 6.86 -1.79 8.93
CA THR A 78 5.43 -1.90 9.31
C THR A 78 4.74 -3.12 8.70
N THR A 79 5.14 -3.56 7.51
CA THR A 79 4.66 -4.81 6.90
C THR A 79 5.15 -6.04 7.65
N LEU A 80 6.34 -5.97 8.27
CA LEU A 80 6.94 -7.07 9.03
C LEU A 80 6.42 -7.16 10.48
N PHE A 81 6.17 -6.02 11.13
CA PHE A 81 5.84 -5.93 12.57
C PHE A 81 4.35 -5.74 12.90
N ARG A 82 3.49 -5.38 11.94
CA ARG A 82 2.05 -5.18 12.19
C ARG A 82 1.25 -6.50 12.17
N ASP A 83 1.94 -7.63 12.18
CA ASP A 83 1.38 -8.97 12.16
C ASP A 83 2.22 -9.95 12.98
#